data_AF-A0A1R1YJ86-F1
#
_entry.id   AF-A0A1R1YJ86-F1
#
_cell.length_a   1.000
_cell.length_b   1.000
_cell.length_c   1.000
_cell.angle_alpha   90.00
_cell.angle_beta   90.00
_cell.angle_gamma   90.00
#
_symmetry.space_group_name_H-M   'P 1'
#
loop_
_entity.id
_entity.type
_entity.pdbx_description
1 polymer ?
#
loop_
_entity_poly.entity_id
_entity_poly.type
_entity_poly.pdbx_seq_one_letter_code
_entity_poly.pdbx_strand_id
1 'polypeptide(L)'
;MFVRYKRLIFNSKYSRNIDDKQSEIQFRMTINNYVLDLVRTRNYLIGCGVILAISISLSIYFTTFENYHIRPSSYECPAGVTTPILPLYIMMFITLALLVPLTFLTIGFTDAYGMQVELIITMITTIIFLTGLVVYNQIASPKMLLYATGYVIALPVFILQQVFLIIYPLFNIMNLNKQTGGRLRSGNSRNAAAAATRKEQFEGLLAYPAGFSRLSKAALETFCPENVGFLKDYQLLKYNVCSLGASVNKEENKEESGISYESDRSTKNNCQPSLNESRKYGAKIVPDRNSLVLGIDIEDEKLAIPEEIDMDQLISGELVPPLPITIPEAVYKMGLIDELQSLDNSQSNVEKTTPKMTVVPKNIKDDFWKFYQKYIQEDALLAVNISVKITAPISEAVKEDKFTLGIFDDALEEVLNSLYSNTYPFMLKTL
;
A
#
# COMPACT_ATOMS: atom_id res chain seq x y z
N MET A 1 -2.64 -32.04 3.09
CA MET A 1 -3.69 -30.99 3.11
C MET A 1 -4.14 -30.65 4.54
N PHE A 2 -4.61 -31.60 5.34
CA PHE A 2 -5.12 -31.34 6.71
C PHE A 2 -4.11 -30.67 7.66
N VAL A 3 -2.82 -31.07 7.61
CA VAL A 3 -1.75 -30.42 8.39
C VAL A 3 -1.59 -28.95 8.00
N ARG A 4 -1.59 -28.64 6.70
CA ARG A 4 -1.49 -27.26 6.20
C ARG A 4 -2.71 -26.42 6.56
N TYR A 5 -3.91 -27.01 6.51
CA TYR A 5 -5.14 -26.37 6.94
C TYR A 5 -5.15 -26.06 8.45
N LYS A 6 -4.69 -27.01 9.27
CA LYS A 6 -4.49 -26.78 10.71
C LYS A 6 -3.47 -25.66 10.95
N ARG A 7 -2.34 -25.64 10.23
CA ARG A 7 -1.34 -24.57 10.34
C ARG A 7 -1.88 -23.20 9.92
N LEU A 8 -2.73 -23.14 8.89
CA LEU A 8 -3.44 -21.94 8.46
C LEU A 8 -4.36 -21.42 9.58
N ILE A 9 -5.23 -22.27 10.12
CA ILE A 9 -6.18 -21.89 11.19
C ILE A 9 -5.47 -21.39 12.44
N PHE A 10 -4.39 -22.06 12.85
CA PHE A 10 -3.66 -21.70 14.07
C PHE A 10 -2.54 -20.68 13.83
N ASN A 11 -2.44 -20.12 12.61
CA ASN A 11 -1.35 -19.25 12.17
C ASN A 11 0.04 -19.70 12.66
N SER A 12 0.32 -21.00 12.58
CA SER A 12 1.58 -21.54 13.11
C SER A 12 2.77 -21.09 12.27
N LYS A 13 3.97 -21.04 12.88
CA LYS A 13 5.23 -20.77 12.18
C LYS A 13 5.40 -21.70 10.98
N TYR A 14 5.91 -21.16 9.88
CA TYR A 14 6.23 -21.91 8.67
C TYR A 14 7.14 -23.10 8.95
N SER A 15 6.99 -24.15 8.15
CA SER A 15 7.92 -25.28 8.12
C SER A 15 9.35 -24.82 7.87
N ARG A 16 10.34 -25.49 8.49
CA ARG A 16 11.76 -25.25 8.22
C ARG A 16 12.18 -25.78 6.85
N ASN A 17 11.43 -26.73 6.28
CA ASN A 17 11.68 -27.24 4.94
C ASN A 17 11.21 -26.21 3.90
N ILE A 18 12.10 -25.83 2.98
CA ILE A 18 11.87 -24.81 1.96
C ILE A 18 10.69 -25.19 1.05
N ASP A 19 10.59 -26.46 0.64
CA ASP A 19 9.54 -26.93 -0.27
C ASP A 19 8.17 -26.90 0.41
N ASP A 20 8.11 -27.33 1.69
CA ASP A 20 6.88 -27.27 2.46
C ASP A 20 6.48 -25.82 2.75
N LYS A 21 7.46 -24.92 2.99
CA LYS A 21 7.21 -23.48 3.15
C LYS A 21 6.66 -22.84 1.88
N GLN A 22 7.24 -23.12 0.70
CA GLN A 22 6.75 -22.59 -0.57
C GLN A 22 5.33 -23.07 -0.86
N SER A 23 5.07 -24.37 -0.70
CA SER A 23 3.74 -24.94 -0.91
C SER A 23 2.72 -24.43 0.12
N GLU A 24 3.14 -24.11 1.35
CA GLU A 24 2.30 -23.47 2.36
C GLU A 24 1.98 -22.01 1.99
N ILE A 25 2.96 -21.24 1.49
CA ILE A 25 2.75 -19.85 1.04
C ILE A 25 1.78 -19.82 -0.15
N GLN A 26 1.99 -20.67 -1.16
CA GLN A 26 1.08 -20.78 -2.29
C GLN A 26 -0.33 -21.14 -1.83
N PHE A 27 -0.47 -22.13 -0.93
CA PHE A 27 -1.76 -22.51 -0.37
C PHE A 27 -2.45 -21.35 0.37
N ARG A 28 -1.72 -20.59 1.20
CA ARG A 28 -2.24 -19.40 1.90
C ARG A 28 -2.68 -18.32 0.90
N MET A 29 -1.88 -18.04 -0.14
CA MET A 29 -2.22 -17.08 -1.18
C MET A 29 -3.45 -17.51 -1.98
N THR A 30 -3.54 -18.77 -2.40
CA THR A 30 -4.69 -19.29 -3.15
C THR A 30 -5.97 -19.21 -2.32
N ILE A 31 -5.92 -19.60 -1.03
CA ILE A 31 -7.10 -19.50 -0.16
C ILE A 31 -7.49 -18.04 0.08
N ASN A 32 -6.52 -17.16 0.37
CA ASN A 32 -6.83 -15.75 0.57
C ASN A 32 -7.41 -15.09 -0.68
N ASN A 33 -6.87 -15.41 -1.87
CA ASN A 33 -7.41 -14.94 -3.14
C ASN A 33 -8.82 -15.50 -3.38
N TYR A 34 -9.08 -16.75 -3.03
CA TYR A 34 -10.42 -17.33 -3.13
C TYR A 34 -11.41 -16.65 -2.19
N VAL A 35 -11.01 -16.35 -0.95
CA VAL A 35 -11.83 -15.59 0.01
C VAL A 35 -12.04 -14.15 -0.48
N LEU A 36 -11.01 -13.48 -1.00
CA LEU A 36 -11.11 -12.15 -1.58
C LEU A 36 -12.03 -12.13 -2.80
N ASP A 37 -11.94 -13.10 -3.69
CA ASP A 37 -12.85 -13.24 -4.83
C ASP A 37 -14.29 -13.53 -4.36
N LEU A 38 -14.46 -14.28 -3.26
CA LEU A 38 -15.77 -14.52 -2.65
C LEU A 38 -16.34 -13.24 -2.00
N VAL A 39 -15.48 -12.36 -1.50
CA VAL A 39 -15.85 -11.04 -0.92
C VAL A 39 -15.91 -9.93 -1.98
N ARG A 40 -15.43 -10.18 -3.21
CA ARG A 40 -15.43 -9.22 -4.30
C ARG A 40 -16.84 -8.69 -4.56
N THR A 41 -16.92 -7.42 -4.92
CA THR A 41 -18.16 -6.61 -5.02
C THR A 41 -19.37 -7.33 -5.60
N ARG A 42 -19.18 -8.16 -6.64
CA ARG A 42 -20.28 -8.95 -7.24
C ARG A 42 -20.84 -10.01 -6.29
N ASN A 43 -19.99 -10.80 -5.66
CA ASN A 43 -20.40 -11.86 -4.74
C ASN A 43 -20.93 -11.29 -3.43
N TYR A 44 -20.37 -10.17 -2.97
CA TYR A 44 -20.92 -9.41 -1.85
C TYR A 44 -22.35 -8.93 -2.12
N LEU A 45 -22.61 -8.35 -3.30
CA LEU A 45 -23.96 -7.91 -3.70
C LEU A 45 -24.95 -9.08 -3.77
N ILE A 46 -24.52 -10.23 -4.31
CA ILE A 46 -25.34 -11.45 -4.32
C ILE A 46 -25.66 -11.89 -2.90
N GLY A 47 -24.65 -11.92 -2.01
CA GLY A 47 -24.85 -12.23 -0.58
C GLY A 47 -25.84 -11.30 0.10
N CYS A 48 -25.70 -9.99 -0.10
CA CYS A 48 -26.65 -8.98 0.40
C CYS A 48 -28.07 -9.22 -0.14
N GLY A 49 -28.21 -9.55 -1.43
CA GLY A 49 -29.50 -9.89 -2.04
C GLY A 49 -30.14 -11.13 -1.41
N VAL A 50 -29.37 -12.17 -1.14
CA VAL A 50 -29.85 -13.40 -0.46
C VAL A 50 -30.29 -13.08 0.97
N ILE A 51 -29.50 -12.32 1.74
CA ILE A 51 -29.85 -11.92 3.11
C ILE A 51 -31.12 -11.07 3.12
N LEU A 52 -31.28 -10.16 2.16
CA LEU A 52 -32.48 -9.33 2.01
C LEU A 52 -33.71 -10.20 1.69
N ALA A 53 -33.59 -11.17 0.78
CA ALA A 53 -34.68 -12.08 0.45
C ALA A 53 -35.09 -12.94 1.66
N ILE A 54 -34.12 -13.45 2.43
CA ILE A 54 -34.38 -14.18 3.68
C ILE A 54 -35.08 -13.27 4.71
N SER A 55 -34.64 -12.02 4.83
CA SER A 55 -35.23 -11.04 5.75
C SER A 55 -36.68 -10.73 5.39
N ILE A 56 -36.97 -10.50 4.11
CA ILE A 56 -38.35 -10.31 3.61
C ILE A 56 -39.19 -11.56 3.87
N SER A 57 -38.65 -12.75 3.60
CA SER A 57 -39.36 -14.01 3.83
C SER A 57 -39.70 -14.23 5.30
N LEU A 58 -38.76 -13.91 6.21
CA LEU A 58 -39.01 -13.92 7.66
C LEU A 58 -40.05 -12.89 8.06
N SER A 59 -40.00 -11.66 7.51
CA SER A 59 -41.04 -10.65 7.76
C SER A 59 -42.42 -11.12 7.31
N ILE A 60 -42.55 -11.71 6.12
CA ILE A 60 -43.81 -12.29 5.62
C ILE A 60 -44.26 -13.44 6.54
N TYR A 61 -43.34 -14.32 6.94
CA TYR A 61 -43.64 -15.40 7.88
C TYR A 61 -44.21 -14.87 9.20
N PHE A 62 -43.63 -13.82 9.79
CA PHE A 62 -44.16 -13.19 11.00
C PHE A 62 -45.58 -12.63 10.81
N THR A 63 -45.92 -12.11 9.63
CA THR A 63 -47.28 -11.62 9.35
C THR A 63 -48.34 -12.71 9.27
N THR A 64 -47.97 -14.00 9.28
CA THR A 64 -48.95 -15.10 9.27
C THR A 64 -49.46 -15.47 10.67
N PHE A 65 -48.84 -14.95 11.73
CA PHE A 65 -49.20 -15.28 13.11
C PHE A 65 -49.98 -14.13 13.76
N GLU A 66 -51.20 -14.43 14.24
CA GLU A 66 -52.15 -13.45 14.82
C GLU A 66 -51.53 -12.54 15.90
N ASN A 67 -50.63 -13.09 16.72
CA ASN A 67 -49.98 -12.38 17.82
C ASN A 67 -48.89 -11.39 17.38
N TYR A 68 -48.44 -11.44 16.12
CA TYR A 68 -47.34 -10.64 15.58
C TYR A 68 -47.76 -9.74 14.42
N HIS A 69 -49.08 -9.57 14.19
CA HIS A 69 -49.55 -8.58 13.21
C HIS A 69 -49.22 -7.15 13.66
N ILE A 70 -49.10 -6.26 12.67
CA ILE A 70 -48.96 -4.80 12.87
C ILE A 70 -50.11 -4.24 13.74
N ARG A 71 -51.27 -4.89 13.70
CA ARG A 71 -52.41 -4.65 14.61
C ARG A 71 -52.75 -5.98 15.31
N PRO A 72 -52.22 -6.24 16.50
CA PRO A 72 -52.47 -7.50 17.18
C PRO A 72 -53.92 -7.59 17.65
N SER A 73 -54.50 -8.79 17.57
CA SER A 73 -55.87 -9.07 18.05
C SER A 73 -55.93 -9.27 19.58
N SER A 74 -54.79 -9.57 20.22
CA SER A 74 -54.65 -9.72 21.67
C SER A 74 -53.44 -8.95 22.21
N TYR A 75 -53.55 -8.43 23.44
CA TYR A 75 -52.45 -7.75 24.14
C TYR A 75 -51.68 -8.68 25.08
N GLU A 76 -52.06 -9.97 25.14
CA GLU A 76 -51.34 -10.97 25.92
C GLU A 76 -50.14 -11.46 25.11
N CYS A 77 -48.98 -10.83 25.32
CA CYS A 77 -47.73 -11.34 24.77
C CYS A 77 -47.31 -12.61 25.53
N PRO A 78 -47.31 -13.80 24.90
CA PRO A 78 -46.73 -14.98 25.53
C PRO A 78 -45.26 -14.71 25.85
N ALA A 79 -44.88 -14.88 27.11
CA ALA A 79 -43.48 -14.81 27.51
C ALA A 79 -42.74 -16.08 27.07
N GLY A 80 -41.44 -15.94 26.83
CA GLY A 80 -40.57 -17.03 26.38
C GLY A 80 -40.35 -17.07 24.86
N VAL A 81 -39.52 -18.01 24.42
CA VAL A 81 -39.27 -18.27 23.01
C VAL A 81 -40.47 -19.00 22.42
N THR A 82 -41.29 -18.26 21.69
CA THR A 82 -42.42 -18.83 20.96
C THR A 82 -41.97 -19.43 19.63
N THR A 83 -42.70 -20.44 19.15
CA THR A 83 -42.45 -21.10 17.85
C THR A 83 -42.25 -20.12 16.69
N PRO A 84 -43.02 -19.01 16.58
CA PRO A 84 -42.83 -18.04 15.49
C PRO A 84 -41.50 -17.30 15.54
N ILE A 85 -40.93 -17.04 16.72
CA ILE A 85 -39.66 -16.30 16.87
C ILE A 85 -38.45 -17.22 16.70
N LEU A 86 -38.63 -18.53 16.86
CA LEU A 86 -37.55 -19.52 16.79
C LEU A 86 -36.67 -19.40 15.52
N PRO A 87 -37.21 -19.24 14.29
CA PRO A 87 -36.39 -19.09 13.08
C PRO A 87 -35.45 -17.88 13.12
N LEU A 88 -35.87 -16.78 13.75
CA LEU A 88 -35.04 -15.58 13.89
C LEU A 88 -33.86 -15.82 14.83
N TYR A 89 -34.08 -16.49 15.96
CA TYR A 89 -32.97 -16.88 16.84
C TYR A 89 -32.02 -17.87 16.17
N ILE A 90 -32.54 -18.85 15.42
CA ILE A 90 -31.72 -19.80 14.65
C ILE A 90 -30.85 -19.05 13.64
N MET A 91 -31.44 -18.16 12.83
CA MET A 91 -30.70 -17.36 11.85
C MET A 91 -29.64 -16.46 12.49
N MET A 92 -29.96 -15.87 13.64
CA MET A 92 -29.04 -15.05 14.42
C MET A 92 -27.84 -15.87 14.90
N PHE A 93 -28.05 -17.07 15.46
CA PHE A 93 -26.96 -17.96 15.88
C PHE A 93 -26.16 -18.53 14.71
N ILE A 94 -26.79 -18.84 13.58
CA ILE A 94 -26.09 -19.26 12.36
C ILE A 94 -25.17 -18.15 11.89
N THR A 95 -25.67 -16.91 11.82
CA THR A 95 -24.88 -15.74 11.42
C THR A 95 -23.69 -15.55 12.36
N LEU A 96 -23.92 -15.65 13.67
CA LEU A 96 -22.88 -15.56 14.68
C LEU A 96 -21.82 -16.68 14.53
N ALA A 97 -22.26 -17.92 14.29
CA ALA A 97 -21.38 -19.07 14.07
C ALA A 97 -20.56 -18.93 12.79
N LEU A 98 -21.11 -18.31 11.73
CA LEU A 98 -20.39 -18.00 10.50
C LEU A 98 -19.35 -16.87 10.66
N LEU A 99 -19.56 -15.96 11.60
CA LEU A 99 -18.59 -14.90 11.94
C LEU A 99 -17.36 -15.42 12.71
N VAL A 100 -17.49 -16.55 13.42
CA VAL A 100 -16.36 -17.13 14.20
C VAL A 100 -15.21 -17.59 13.30
N PRO A 101 -15.40 -18.36 12.21
CA PRO A 101 -14.32 -18.66 11.27
C PRO A 101 -13.65 -17.42 10.68
N LEU A 102 -14.41 -16.34 10.44
CA LEU A 102 -13.86 -15.08 9.93
C LEU A 102 -12.89 -14.45 10.94
N THR A 103 -13.17 -14.50 12.24
CA THR A 103 -12.20 -14.02 13.25
C THR A 103 -10.98 -14.91 13.37
N PHE A 104 -11.11 -16.23 13.20
CA PHE A 104 -9.94 -17.11 13.17
C PHE A 104 -9.04 -16.83 11.95
N LEU A 105 -9.63 -16.48 10.81
CA LEU A 105 -8.88 -16.07 9.63
C LEU A 105 -8.11 -14.76 9.87
N THR A 106 -8.61 -13.87 10.73
CA THR A 106 -7.90 -12.62 11.04
C THR A 106 -6.72 -12.80 11.99
N ILE A 107 -6.60 -13.93 12.71
CA ILE A 107 -5.45 -14.23 13.59
C ILE A 107 -4.12 -14.34 12.82
N GLY A 108 -4.21 -14.51 11.50
CA GLY A 108 -3.11 -14.49 10.56
C GLY A 108 -2.34 -13.17 10.46
N PHE A 109 -3.02 -12.05 10.66
CA PHE A 109 -2.54 -10.75 10.26
C PHE A 109 -1.81 -10.05 11.40
N THR A 110 -0.62 -9.53 11.10
CA THR A 110 0.10 -8.62 12.00
C THR A 110 -0.63 -7.29 11.99
N ASP A 111 -1.32 -7.00 13.07
CA ASP A 111 -2.19 -5.84 13.18
C ASP A 111 -1.48 -4.70 13.93
N ALA A 112 -1.15 -3.64 13.19
CA ALA A 112 -0.51 -2.45 13.75
C ALA A 112 -1.47 -1.56 14.57
N TYR A 113 -2.79 -1.70 14.39
CA TYR A 113 -3.78 -0.80 14.97
C TYR A 113 -4.65 -1.44 16.06
N GLY A 114 -4.50 -2.73 16.33
CA GLY A 114 -5.28 -3.44 17.35
C GLY A 114 -6.68 -3.87 16.88
N MET A 115 -7.04 -3.63 15.62
CA MET A 115 -8.31 -4.07 14.99
C MET A 115 -8.62 -5.56 15.18
N GLN A 116 -7.62 -6.44 15.14
CA GLN A 116 -7.74 -7.87 15.34
C GLN A 116 -8.18 -8.18 16.78
N VAL A 117 -7.54 -7.55 17.77
CA VAL A 117 -7.88 -7.74 19.18
C VAL A 117 -9.28 -7.20 19.45
N GLU A 118 -9.63 -6.05 18.88
CA GLU A 118 -10.97 -5.48 18.96
C GLU A 118 -12.03 -6.40 18.36
N LEU A 119 -11.78 -6.95 17.17
CA LEU A 119 -12.70 -7.89 16.50
C LEU A 119 -12.89 -9.17 17.32
N ILE A 120 -11.82 -9.70 17.91
CA ILE A 120 -11.90 -10.91 18.76
C ILE A 120 -12.71 -10.61 20.03
N ILE A 121 -12.42 -9.50 20.72
CA ILE A 121 -13.13 -9.12 21.96
C ILE A 121 -14.61 -8.88 21.66
N THR A 122 -14.94 -8.13 20.60
CA THR A 122 -16.32 -7.83 20.22
C THR A 122 -17.09 -9.10 19.85
N MET A 123 -16.49 -10.04 19.15
CA MET A 123 -17.16 -11.30 18.79
C MET A 123 -17.40 -12.23 19.99
N ILE A 124 -16.40 -12.42 20.86
CA ILE A 124 -16.54 -13.24 22.07
C ILE A 124 -17.61 -12.63 22.98
N THR A 125 -17.55 -11.32 23.23
CA THR A 125 -18.54 -10.62 24.06
C THR A 125 -19.94 -10.70 23.44
N THR A 126 -20.07 -10.52 22.12
CA THR A 126 -21.35 -10.69 21.41
C THR A 126 -21.92 -12.08 21.63
N ILE A 127 -21.13 -13.15 21.51
CA ILE A 127 -21.60 -14.52 21.75
C ILE A 127 -22.13 -14.69 23.18
N ILE A 128 -21.38 -14.22 24.18
CA ILE A 128 -21.74 -14.34 25.58
C ILE A 128 -23.04 -13.58 25.87
N PHE A 129 -23.11 -12.30 25.51
CA PHE A 129 -24.26 -11.45 25.82
C PHE A 129 -25.50 -11.80 25.01
N LEU A 130 -25.35 -12.26 23.77
CA LEU A 130 -26.47 -12.71 22.95
C LEU A 130 -27.07 -14.03 23.45
N THR A 131 -26.21 -14.96 23.88
CA THR A 131 -26.66 -16.18 24.56
C THR A 131 -27.38 -15.82 25.87
N GLY A 132 -26.82 -14.88 26.64
CA GLY A 132 -27.45 -14.34 27.84
C GLY A 132 -28.83 -13.71 27.58
N LEU A 133 -28.98 -12.96 26.48
CA LEU A 133 -30.25 -12.39 26.05
C LEU A 133 -31.31 -13.48 25.79
N VAL A 134 -30.94 -14.56 25.09
CA VAL A 134 -31.87 -15.66 24.78
C VAL A 134 -32.28 -16.40 26.05
N VAL A 135 -31.31 -16.72 26.91
CA VAL A 135 -31.56 -17.40 28.20
C VAL A 135 -32.45 -16.53 29.10
N TYR A 136 -32.18 -15.22 29.17
CA TYR A 136 -33.00 -14.30 29.95
C TYR A 136 -34.42 -14.21 29.42
N ASN A 137 -34.61 -14.06 28.10
CA ASN A 137 -35.94 -14.01 27.49
C ASN A 137 -36.73 -15.31 27.71
N GLN A 138 -36.05 -16.45 27.85
CA GLN A 138 -36.69 -17.73 28.13
C GLN A 138 -37.11 -17.89 29.60
N ILE A 139 -36.34 -17.34 30.55
CA ILE A 139 -36.56 -17.53 31.99
C ILE A 139 -37.40 -16.39 32.60
N ALA A 140 -37.32 -15.19 32.05
CA ALA A 140 -37.94 -14.00 32.63
C ALA A 140 -39.47 -14.07 32.58
N SER A 141 -40.10 -13.71 33.70
CA SER A 141 -41.55 -13.58 33.77
C SER A 141 -42.06 -12.41 32.91
N PRO A 142 -43.32 -12.43 32.43
CA PRO A 142 -43.90 -11.34 31.64
C PRO A 142 -43.79 -9.97 32.32
N LYS A 143 -43.94 -9.93 33.66
CA LYS A 143 -43.82 -8.70 34.45
C LYS A 143 -42.40 -8.12 34.40
N MET A 144 -41.37 -8.97 34.44
CA MET A 144 -39.98 -8.51 34.34
C MET A 144 -39.64 -8.03 32.92
N LEU A 145 -40.13 -8.74 31.90
CA LEU A 145 -39.93 -8.36 30.49
C LEU A 145 -40.55 -7.00 30.15
N LEU A 146 -41.63 -6.62 30.83
CA LEU A 146 -42.26 -5.30 30.68
C LEU A 146 -41.34 -4.15 31.15
N TYR A 147 -40.57 -4.37 32.23
CA TYR A 147 -39.63 -3.36 32.75
C TYR A 147 -38.28 -3.40 32.05
N ALA A 148 -37.78 -4.61 31.76
CA ALA A 148 -36.46 -4.83 31.18
C ALA A 148 -36.52 -6.01 30.22
N THR A 149 -36.50 -5.70 28.92
CA THR A 149 -36.33 -6.71 27.87
C THR A 149 -34.92 -7.29 27.92
N GLY A 150 -34.71 -8.47 27.34
CA GLY A 150 -33.36 -9.07 27.23
C GLY A 150 -32.31 -8.19 26.54
N TYR A 151 -32.72 -7.12 25.84
CA TYR A 151 -31.81 -6.12 25.29
C TYR A 151 -30.94 -5.42 26.33
N VAL A 152 -31.37 -5.35 27.59
CA VAL A 152 -30.52 -4.82 28.68
C VAL A 152 -29.23 -5.62 28.81
N ILE A 153 -29.26 -6.93 28.55
CA ILE A 153 -28.08 -7.79 28.56
C ILE A 153 -27.21 -7.58 27.31
N ALA A 154 -27.81 -7.27 26.16
CA ALA A 154 -27.06 -6.99 24.94
C ALA A 154 -26.50 -5.55 24.88
N LEU A 155 -27.06 -4.61 25.64
CA LEU A 155 -26.68 -3.20 25.64
C LEU A 155 -25.17 -2.94 25.87
N PRO A 156 -24.48 -3.64 26.79
CA PRO A 156 -23.04 -3.52 26.96
C PRO A 156 -22.23 -3.81 25.68
N VAL A 157 -22.70 -4.69 24.80
CA VAL A 157 -22.03 -4.98 23.52
C VAL A 157 -22.01 -3.75 22.63
N PHE A 158 -23.14 -3.04 22.51
CA PHE A 158 -23.22 -1.82 21.72
C PHE A 158 -22.34 -0.71 22.31
N ILE A 159 -22.30 -0.55 23.63
CA ILE A 159 -21.40 0.42 24.28
C ILE A 159 -19.95 0.06 23.99
N LEU A 160 -19.57 -1.20 24.20
CA LEU A 160 -18.20 -1.67 23.97
C LEU A 160 -17.79 -1.51 22.50
N GLN A 161 -18.70 -1.75 21.55
CA GLN A 161 -18.47 -1.50 20.13
C GLN A 161 -18.25 0.00 19.85
N GLN A 162 -19.01 0.90 20.47
CA GLN A 162 -18.79 2.35 20.33
C GLN A 162 -17.47 2.80 20.97
N VAL A 163 -17.08 2.21 22.10
CA VAL A 163 -15.80 2.48 22.76
C VAL A 163 -14.64 2.10 21.83
N PHE A 164 -14.69 0.93 21.20
CA PHE A 164 -13.65 0.49 20.27
C PHE A 164 -13.65 1.27 18.95
N LEU A 165 -14.81 1.54 18.35
CA LEU A 165 -14.86 2.23 17.05
C LEU A 165 -14.53 3.72 17.12
N ILE A 166 -14.89 4.39 18.22
CA ILE A 166 -14.78 5.85 18.31
C ILE A 166 -13.76 6.26 19.35
N ILE A 167 -13.92 5.79 20.59
CA ILE A 167 -13.15 6.32 21.72
C ILE A 167 -11.69 5.87 21.67
N TYR A 168 -11.43 4.60 21.36
CA TYR A 168 -10.07 4.05 21.34
C TYR A 168 -9.19 4.69 20.24
N PRO A 169 -9.62 4.78 18.97
CA PRO A 169 -8.89 5.49 17.92
C PRO A 169 -8.65 6.95 18.27
N LEU A 170 -9.65 7.67 18.80
CA LEU A 170 -9.49 9.06 19.22
C LEU A 170 -8.46 9.20 20.34
N PHE A 171 -8.50 8.33 21.34
CA PHE A 171 -7.52 8.34 22.43
C PHE A 171 -6.11 8.05 21.91
N ASN A 172 -5.96 7.12 20.96
CA ASN A 172 -4.69 6.82 20.34
C ASN A 172 -4.15 8.01 19.53
N ILE A 173 -5.00 8.65 18.72
CA ILE A 173 -4.64 9.88 17.99
C ILE A 173 -4.26 11.01 18.95
N MET A 174 -4.99 11.18 20.06
CA MET A 174 -4.66 12.18 21.07
C MET A 174 -3.32 11.89 21.75
N ASN A 175 -3.00 10.62 22.02
CA ASN A 175 -1.71 10.23 22.59
C ASN A 175 -0.58 10.35 21.58
N LEU A 176 -0.81 10.00 20.32
CA LEU A 176 0.12 10.24 19.22
C LEU A 176 0.39 11.74 19.11
N ASN A 177 -0.63 12.59 19.11
CA ASN A 177 -0.48 14.05 19.12
C ASN A 177 0.22 14.58 20.38
N LYS A 178 0.19 13.88 21.52
CA LYS A 178 1.05 14.27 22.66
C LYS A 178 2.51 13.89 22.43
N GLN A 179 2.79 12.83 21.67
CA GLN A 179 4.14 12.36 21.35
C GLN A 179 4.76 13.11 20.15
N THR A 180 3.99 13.39 19.10
CA THR A 180 4.41 14.11 17.89
C THR A 180 4.09 15.60 17.95
N GLY A 181 2.94 15.97 18.51
CA GLY A 181 2.46 17.33 18.70
C GLY A 181 2.78 17.90 20.09
N GLY A 182 3.98 17.61 20.61
CA GLY A 182 4.63 18.52 21.53
C GLY A 182 4.68 19.88 20.84
N ARG A 183 3.71 20.74 21.16
CA ARG A 183 3.47 22.05 20.57
C ARG A 183 4.80 22.69 20.16
N LEU A 184 4.90 23.09 18.88
CA LEU A 184 5.73 24.17 18.37
C LEU A 184 5.36 25.52 19.04
N ARG A 185 5.07 25.52 20.35
CA ARG A 185 5.01 26.71 21.17
C ARG A 185 6.46 27.03 21.52
N SER A 186 7.11 27.68 20.57
CA SER A 186 8.06 28.77 20.74
C SER A 186 8.57 28.91 22.19
N GLY A 187 9.80 28.48 22.44
CA GLY A 187 10.45 28.77 23.73
C GLY A 187 11.79 28.07 24.03
N ASN A 188 12.01 26.82 23.58
CA ASN A 188 13.24 26.09 23.95
C ASN A 188 14.00 25.57 22.72
N SER A 189 15.05 26.30 22.32
CA SER A 189 15.96 25.97 21.21
C SER A 189 16.59 24.57 21.29
N ARG A 190 16.67 23.98 22.49
CA ARG A 190 17.22 22.63 22.69
C ARG A 190 16.41 21.52 21.99
N ASN A 191 15.10 21.67 21.84
CA ASN A 191 14.28 20.63 21.20
C ASN A 191 14.32 20.71 19.67
N ALA A 192 14.60 21.88 19.10
CA ALA A 192 14.72 22.05 17.65
C ALA A 192 15.96 21.31 17.12
N ALA A 193 17.10 21.38 17.84
CA ALA A 193 18.30 20.63 17.48
C ALA A 193 18.08 19.10 17.55
N ALA A 194 17.35 18.61 18.55
CA ALA A 194 17.01 17.19 18.68
C ALA A 194 15.98 16.71 17.63
N ALA A 195 15.18 17.62 17.06
CA ALA A 195 14.27 17.31 15.96
C ALA A 195 15.00 17.32 14.60
N ALA A 196 15.89 18.30 14.38
CA ALA A 196 16.73 18.36 13.19
C ALA A 196 17.61 17.11 13.06
N THR A 197 18.25 16.68 14.16
CA THR A 197 19.04 15.44 14.18
C THR A 197 18.22 14.18 13.89
N ARG A 198 16.95 14.11 14.30
CA ARG A 198 16.07 12.99 13.97
C ARG A 198 15.63 12.98 12.51
N LYS A 199 15.37 14.14 11.93
CA LYS A 199 15.08 14.27 10.50
C LYS A 199 16.30 13.89 9.65
N GLU A 200 17.48 14.36 10.04
CA GLU A 200 18.74 14.00 9.38
C GLU A 200 19.04 12.49 9.48
N GLN A 201 18.77 11.87 10.63
CA GLN A 201 18.86 10.41 10.78
C GLN A 201 17.88 9.67 9.86
N PHE A 202 16.66 10.19 9.70
CA PHE A 202 15.69 9.62 8.78
C PHE A 202 16.16 9.74 7.32
N GLU A 203 16.63 10.91 6.91
CA GLU A 203 17.17 11.14 5.57
C GLU A 203 18.41 10.27 5.30
N GLY A 204 19.33 10.15 6.27
CA GLY A 204 20.47 9.24 6.17
C GLY A 204 20.07 7.77 6.10
N LEU A 205 18.95 7.39 6.72
CA LEU A 205 18.40 6.04 6.64
C LEU A 205 17.81 5.75 5.25
N LEU A 206 17.27 6.75 4.55
CA LEU A 206 16.76 6.59 3.18
C LEU A 206 17.89 6.38 2.17
N ALA A 207 19.09 6.88 2.43
CA ALA A 207 20.27 6.65 1.59
C ALA A 207 20.91 5.26 1.80
N TYR A 208 20.49 4.50 2.82
CA TYR A 208 21.05 3.18 3.12
C TYR A 208 20.06 2.06 2.75
N PRO A 209 20.40 1.14 1.82
CA PRO A 209 19.47 0.12 1.33
C PRO A 209 18.85 -0.75 2.43
N ALA A 210 19.63 -1.18 3.43
CA ALA A 210 19.09 -1.98 4.52
C ALA A 210 18.21 -1.14 5.48
N GLY A 211 18.49 0.15 5.61
CA GLY A 211 17.63 1.10 6.33
C GLY A 211 16.29 1.27 5.63
N PHE A 212 16.34 1.52 4.32
CA PHE A 212 15.17 1.62 3.46
C PHE A 212 14.33 0.32 3.44
N SER A 213 14.98 -0.85 3.43
CA SER A 213 14.30 -2.16 3.53
C SER A 213 13.54 -2.33 4.84
N ARG A 214 14.11 -1.87 5.97
CA ARG A 214 13.42 -1.86 7.27
C ARG A 214 12.25 -0.88 7.27
N LEU A 215 12.41 0.30 6.68
CA LEU A 215 11.33 1.27 6.54
C LEU A 215 10.20 0.70 5.67
N SER A 216 10.54 0.01 4.58
CA SER A 216 9.58 -0.68 3.70
C SER A 216 8.79 -1.74 4.45
N LYS A 217 9.45 -2.50 5.33
CA LYS A 217 8.78 -3.49 6.17
C LYS A 217 7.85 -2.82 7.19
N ALA A 218 8.31 -1.75 7.84
CA ALA A 218 7.49 -0.99 8.76
C ALA A 218 6.27 -0.36 8.06
N ALA A 219 6.44 0.16 6.85
CA ALA A 219 5.35 0.71 6.04
C ALA A 219 4.30 -0.34 5.67
N LEU A 220 4.72 -1.57 5.37
CA LEU A 220 3.80 -2.70 5.17
C LEU A 220 3.02 -3.04 6.44
N GLU A 221 3.67 -3.00 7.60
CA GLU A 221 3.02 -3.24 8.89
C GLU A 221 2.05 -2.10 9.25
N THR A 222 2.36 -0.84 8.91
CA THR A 222 1.49 0.33 9.12
C THR A 222 0.49 0.59 7.99
N PHE A 223 0.28 -0.36 7.08
CA PHE A 223 -0.65 -0.27 5.95
C PHE A 223 -0.47 0.99 5.07
N CYS A 224 0.78 1.44 4.90
CA CYS A 224 1.12 2.51 3.96
C CYS A 224 2.26 2.14 2.99
N PRO A 225 2.26 0.94 2.37
CA PRO A 225 3.30 0.53 1.43
C PRO A 225 3.38 1.42 0.19
N GLU A 226 2.30 2.11 -0.18
CA GLU A 226 2.22 3.03 -1.29
C GLU A 226 3.21 4.19 -1.17
N ASN A 227 3.45 4.70 0.05
CA ASN A 227 4.41 5.79 0.28
C ASN A 227 5.85 5.34 -0.01
N VAL A 228 6.21 4.10 0.35
CA VAL A 228 7.55 3.56 0.04
C VAL A 228 7.65 3.16 -1.44
N GLY A 229 6.55 2.68 -2.02
CA GLY A 229 6.45 2.44 -3.47
C GLY A 229 6.70 3.72 -4.27
N PHE A 230 6.04 4.81 -3.87
CA PHE A 230 6.24 6.14 -4.47
C PHE A 230 7.71 6.54 -4.48
N LEU A 231 8.42 6.37 -3.35
CA LEU A 231 9.85 6.70 -3.25
C LEU A 231 10.74 5.86 -4.19
N LYS A 232 10.45 4.56 -4.33
CA LYS A 232 11.18 3.66 -5.25
C LYS A 232 10.98 4.08 -6.70
N ASP A 233 9.74 4.28 -7.09
CA ASP A 233 9.38 4.66 -8.45
C ASP A 233 9.86 6.08 -8.79
N TYR A 234 9.89 6.98 -7.81
CA TYR A 234 10.45 8.33 -7.99
C TYR A 234 11.97 8.27 -8.22
N GLN A 235 12.68 7.39 -7.50
CA GLN A 235 14.10 7.13 -7.73
C GLN A 235 14.36 6.53 -9.12
N LEU A 236 13.50 5.61 -9.57
CA LEU A 236 13.56 5.06 -10.92
C LEU A 236 13.30 6.13 -11.99
N LEU A 237 12.28 6.96 -11.80
CA LEU A 237 11.97 8.08 -12.70
C LEU A 237 13.15 9.05 -12.79
N LYS A 238 13.77 9.36 -11.65
CA LYS A 238 14.99 10.19 -11.59
C LYS A 238 16.15 9.55 -12.35
N TYR A 239 16.37 8.25 -12.21
CA TYR A 239 17.37 7.52 -12.97
C TYR A 239 17.11 7.61 -14.48
N ASN A 240 15.86 7.39 -14.93
CA ASN A 240 15.52 7.48 -16.35
C ASN A 240 15.85 8.87 -16.92
N VAL A 241 15.49 9.95 -16.20
CA VAL A 241 15.82 11.33 -16.58
C VAL A 241 17.33 11.55 -16.68
N CYS A 242 18.09 11.16 -15.66
CA CYS A 242 19.54 11.34 -15.63
C CYS A 242 20.26 10.50 -16.70
N SER A 243 19.81 9.26 -16.92
CA SER A 243 20.37 8.37 -17.94
C SER A 243 20.15 8.91 -19.35
N LEU A 244 19.00 9.54 -19.61
CA LEU A 244 18.70 10.18 -20.89
C LEU A 244 19.67 11.33 -21.14
N GLY A 245 19.83 12.25 -20.19
CA GLY A 245 20.80 13.35 -20.31
C GLY A 245 22.23 12.85 -20.54
N ALA A 246 22.65 11.81 -19.81
CA ALA A 246 23.98 11.22 -19.97
C ALA A 246 24.19 10.49 -21.31
N SER A 247 23.13 9.96 -21.91
CA SER A 247 23.19 9.28 -23.22
C SER A 247 23.47 10.25 -24.36
N VAL A 248 22.84 11.43 -24.33
CA VAL A 248 23.03 12.50 -25.33
C VAL A 248 24.48 12.98 -25.34
N ASN A 249 25.05 13.23 -24.16
CA ASN A 249 26.44 13.66 -24.03
C ASN A 249 27.43 12.63 -24.63
N LYS A 250 27.12 11.32 -24.57
CA LYS A 250 27.97 10.29 -25.18
C LYS A 250 27.91 10.28 -26.71
N GLU A 251 26.80 10.68 -27.32
CA GLU A 251 26.66 10.72 -28.77
C GLU A 251 27.42 11.91 -29.37
N GLU A 252 27.30 13.10 -28.77
CA GLU A 252 28.04 14.30 -29.20
C GLU A 252 29.56 14.08 -29.18
N ASN A 253 30.09 13.45 -28.13
CA ASN A 253 31.52 13.15 -28.01
C ASN A 253 32.02 12.11 -29.05
N LYS A 254 31.15 11.22 -29.54
CA LYS A 254 31.52 10.25 -30.59
C LYS A 254 31.59 10.90 -31.98
N GLU A 255 30.75 11.88 -32.25
CA GLU A 255 30.76 12.60 -33.53
C GLU A 255 31.97 13.54 -33.65
N GLU A 256 32.36 14.24 -32.58
CA GLU A 256 33.56 15.09 -32.60
C GLU A 256 34.88 14.31 -32.74
N SER A 257 34.94 13.09 -32.20
CA SER A 257 36.14 12.23 -32.31
C SER A 257 36.27 11.53 -33.68
N GLY A 258 35.25 11.59 -34.54
CA GLY A 258 35.25 11.00 -35.88
C GLY A 258 35.79 11.87 -37.02
N ILE A 259 36.05 13.17 -36.79
CA ILE A 259 36.41 14.13 -37.86
C ILE A 259 37.93 14.42 -37.95
N SER A 260 38.73 13.87 -37.03
CA SER A 260 40.20 13.94 -37.10
C SER A 260 40.74 12.60 -37.59
N TYR A 261 40.98 12.44 -38.89
CA TYR A 261 42.11 11.70 -39.52
C TYR A 261 41.75 11.30 -40.97
N GLU A 262 41.89 12.24 -41.91
CA GLU A 262 42.26 11.88 -43.28
C GLU A 262 43.19 12.94 -43.87
N SER A 263 44.46 12.90 -43.46
CA SER A 263 45.57 13.36 -44.29
C SER A 263 46.86 12.66 -43.87
N ASP A 264 47.50 12.08 -44.89
CA ASP A 264 48.90 11.69 -45.00
C ASP A 264 49.37 10.27 -44.59
N ARG A 265 49.48 9.47 -45.66
CA ARG A 265 50.68 8.76 -46.13
C ARG A 265 51.19 7.54 -45.34
N SER A 266 50.95 6.38 -45.95
CA SER A 266 51.98 5.44 -46.45
C SER A 266 53.33 5.44 -45.70
N THR A 267 53.60 4.39 -44.92
CA THR A 267 54.85 3.62 -45.04
C THR A 267 54.66 2.19 -44.52
N LYS A 268 55.17 1.23 -45.29
CA LYS A 268 55.22 -0.23 -45.04
C LYS A 268 56.01 -0.59 -43.77
N ASN A 269 55.62 -1.64 -43.05
CA ASN A 269 56.39 -2.91 -42.91
C ASN A 269 55.98 -3.75 -41.68
N ASN A 270 55.72 -5.03 -41.97
CA ASN A 270 56.07 -6.27 -41.26
C ASN A 270 55.71 -6.55 -39.78
N CYS A 271 55.02 -7.71 -39.67
CA CYS A 271 55.26 -8.84 -38.75
C CYS A 271 55.07 -8.65 -37.24
N GLN A 272 54.02 -9.28 -36.67
CA GLN A 272 54.14 -10.59 -36.01
C GLN A 272 52.78 -11.14 -35.54
N PRO A 273 52.68 -12.46 -35.27
CA PRO A 273 51.42 -13.18 -35.18
C PRO A 273 50.84 -13.31 -33.76
N SER A 274 49.53 -13.51 -33.78
CA SER A 274 48.60 -14.04 -32.78
C SER A 274 49.11 -15.06 -31.75
N LEU A 275 48.62 -14.92 -30.51
CA LEU A 275 48.23 -15.97 -29.55
C LEU A 275 47.42 -15.27 -28.44
N ASN A 276 46.10 -15.14 -28.52
CA ASN A 276 45.05 -16.14 -28.30
C ASN A 276 45.04 -16.68 -26.85
N GLU A 277 44.35 -15.97 -25.94
CA GLU A 277 44.00 -16.50 -24.62
C GLU A 277 42.56 -16.12 -24.27
N SER A 278 41.63 -17.01 -24.61
CA SER A 278 40.21 -16.90 -24.23
C SER A 278 40.02 -17.46 -22.81
N ARG A 279 39.73 -16.58 -21.85
CA ARG A 279 39.26 -16.97 -20.51
C ARG A 279 37.75 -17.19 -20.54
N LYS A 280 37.33 -18.45 -20.51
CA LYS A 280 35.97 -18.87 -20.17
C LYS A 280 35.72 -18.58 -18.69
N TYR A 281 34.79 -17.66 -18.38
CA TYR A 281 34.18 -17.57 -17.06
C TYR A 281 32.92 -18.43 -17.00
N GLY A 282 32.82 -19.22 -15.93
CA GLY A 282 31.82 -20.25 -15.73
C GLY A 282 30.41 -19.70 -15.51
N ALA A 283 29.45 -20.40 -16.13
CA ALA A 283 28.03 -20.22 -15.91
C ALA A 283 27.69 -20.49 -14.44
N LYS A 284 27.18 -19.47 -13.74
CA LYS A 284 26.55 -19.60 -12.44
C LYS A 284 25.05 -19.75 -12.68
N ILE A 285 24.55 -20.95 -12.38
CA ILE A 285 23.13 -21.30 -12.40
C ILE A 285 22.43 -20.46 -11.32
N VAL A 286 21.47 -19.63 -11.72
CA VAL A 286 20.55 -18.90 -10.82
C VAL A 286 19.13 -19.37 -11.15
N PRO A 287 18.28 -19.64 -10.15
CA PRO A 287 16.96 -20.26 -10.37
C PRO A 287 15.92 -19.25 -10.82
N ASP A 288 15.07 -19.69 -11.75
CA ASP A 288 13.87 -19.01 -12.23
C ASP A 288 12.99 -18.50 -11.08
N ARG A 289 12.67 -17.20 -11.11
CA ARG A 289 11.55 -16.59 -10.39
C ARG A 289 10.59 -16.01 -11.41
N ASN A 290 9.45 -16.66 -11.55
CA ASN A 290 8.30 -16.15 -12.30
C ASN A 290 7.79 -14.85 -11.65
N SER A 291 8.01 -13.72 -12.32
CA SER A 291 7.25 -12.49 -12.11
C SER A 291 6.05 -12.48 -13.05
N LEU A 292 4.90 -12.15 -12.49
CA LEU A 292 3.59 -12.17 -13.14
C LEU A 292 3.45 -10.87 -13.93
N VAL A 293 3.93 -10.88 -15.17
CA VAL A 293 3.82 -9.77 -16.12
C VAL A 293 2.46 -9.86 -16.82
N LEU A 294 1.68 -8.79 -16.70
CA LEU A 294 0.43 -8.59 -17.40
C LEU A 294 0.76 -8.31 -18.87
N GLY A 295 0.34 -9.21 -19.77
CA GLY A 295 0.64 -9.14 -21.20
C GLY A 295 -0.01 -7.93 -21.87
N ILE A 296 0.84 -7.08 -22.41
CA ILE A 296 0.51 -6.17 -23.51
C ILE A 296 1.50 -6.52 -24.62
N ASP A 297 1.03 -7.30 -25.59
CA ASP A 297 1.79 -7.62 -26.80
C ASP A 297 1.80 -6.38 -27.70
N ILE A 298 2.93 -5.68 -27.73
CA ILE A 298 3.28 -4.75 -28.81
C ILE A 298 4.57 -5.29 -29.42
N GLU A 299 4.43 -5.88 -30.61
CA GLU A 299 5.54 -6.16 -31.49
C GLU A 299 6.05 -4.83 -32.06
N ASP A 300 7.22 -4.36 -31.62
CA ASP A 300 8.14 -3.60 -32.48
C ASP A 300 9.54 -3.49 -31.86
N GLU A 301 10.53 -3.79 -32.71
CA GLU A 301 11.98 -3.59 -32.63
C GLU A 301 12.76 -3.74 -31.30
N LYS A 302 13.78 -4.61 -31.38
CA LYS A 302 14.75 -4.98 -30.34
C LYS A 302 15.49 -3.77 -29.72
N LEU A 303 14.86 -3.08 -28.76
CA LEU A 303 15.62 -2.48 -27.67
C LEU A 303 16.04 -3.61 -26.73
N ALA A 304 17.33 -3.73 -26.46
CA ALA A 304 17.84 -4.64 -25.43
C ALA A 304 17.02 -4.43 -24.15
N ILE A 305 16.40 -5.51 -23.65
CA ILE A 305 15.68 -5.48 -22.38
C ILE A 305 16.64 -4.86 -21.36
N PRO A 306 16.28 -3.72 -20.75
CA PRO A 306 17.15 -3.07 -19.77
C PRO A 306 17.51 -4.11 -18.73
N GLU A 307 18.80 -4.30 -18.45
CA GLU A 307 19.24 -5.06 -17.28
C GLU A 307 18.38 -4.60 -16.10
N GLU A 308 17.75 -5.54 -15.40
CA GLU A 308 16.89 -5.26 -14.27
C GLU A 308 17.67 -4.40 -13.27
N ILE A 309 17.36 -3.11 -13.22
CA ILE A 309 18.15 -2.14 -12.46
C ILE A 309 18.05 -2.54 -10.99
N ASP A 310 19.19 -2.81 -10.37
CA ASP A 310 19.23 -3.17 -8.96
C ASP A 310 18.78 -1.97 -8.13
N MET A 311 17.59 -2.10 -7.53
CA MET A 311 17.03 -1.07 -6.67
C MET A 311 17.94 -0.71 -5.50
N ASP A 312 18.78 -1.63 -5.01
CA ASP A 312 19.71 -1.33 -3.93
C ASP A 312 20.80 -0.36 -4.38
N GLN A 313 21.23 -0.41 -5.64
CA GLN A 313 22.19 0.54 -6.24
C GLN A 313 21.55 1.92 -6.47
N LEU A 314 20.26 1.96 -6.84
CA LEU A 314 19.52 3.22 -6.97
C LEU A 314 19.34 3.92 -5.61
N ILE A 315 19.01 3.15 -4.57
CA ILE A 315 18.77 3.68 -3.23
C ILE A 315 20.08 4.10 -2.54
N SER A 316 21.17 3.35 -2.72
CA SER A 316 22.48 3.67 -2.16
C SER A 316 23.08 4.97 -2.71
N GLY A 317 22.59 5.38 -3.87
CA GLY A 317 23.04 6.56 -4.57
C GLY A 317 24.21 6.34 -5.52
N GLU A 318 24.49 5.08 -5.89
CA GLU A 318 25.60 4.71 -6.79
C GLU A 318 25.36 5.19 -8.22
N LEU A 319 24.11 5.11 -8.69
CA LEU A 319 23.72 5.50 -10.04
C LEU A 319 23.17 6.93 -10.13
N VAL A 320 22.44 7.37 -9.12
CA VAL A 320 21.82 8.70 -9.02
C VAL A 320 21.88 9.22 -7.60
N PRO A 321 21.81 10.54 -7.35
CA PRO A 321 21.85 11.06 -5.99
C PRO A 321 20.72 10.47 -5.12
N PRO A 322 21.02 10.05 -3.88
CA PRO A 322 20.05 9.38 -3.01
C PRO A 322 18.92 10.32 -2.59
N LEU A 323 17.85 9.75 -2.02
CA LEU A 323 16.76 10.55 -1.42
C LEU A 323 17.33 11.35 -0.23
N PRO A 324 16.80 12.55 0.07
CA PRO A 324 15.57 13.17 -0.47
C PRO A 324 15.79 14.08 -1.70
N ILE A 325 16.94 14.03 -2.37
CA ILE A 325 17.26 14.93 -3.50
C ILE A 325 16.25 14.76 -4.65
N THR A 326 15.70 15.87 -5.15
CA THR A 326 14.70 15.88 -6.22
C THR A 326 15.30 15.66 -7.61
N ILE A 327 14.46 15.39 -8.61
CA ILE A 327 14.89 15.21 -10.01
C ILE A 327 15.65 16.44 -10.53
N PRO A 328 15.10 17.68 -10.43
CA PRO A 328 15.82 18.88 -10.89
C PRO A 328 17.19 19.06 -10.21
N GLU A 329 17.28 18.80 -8.92
CA GLU A 329 18.52 18.93 -8.16
C GLU A 329 19.55 17.87 -8.55
N ALA A 330 19.11 16.64 -8.84
CA ALA A 330 19.98 15.57 -9.29
C ALA A 330 20.55 15.86 -10.69
N VAL A 331 19.70 16.28 -11.62
CA VAL A 331 20.11 16.74 -12.96
C VAL A 331 21.13 17.86 -12.86
N TYR A 332 20.87 18.86 -12.02
CA TYR A 332 21.79 19.98 -11.82
C TYR A 332 23.14 19.53 -11.22
N LYS A 333 23.13 18.68 -10.19
CA LYS A 333 24.36 18.16 -9.56
C LYS A 333 25.20 17.30 -10.51
N MET A 334 24.55 16.62 -11.45
CA MET A 334 25.22 15.82 -12.47
C MET A 334 25.66 16.64 -13.70
N GLY A 335 25.32 17.94 -13.74
CA GLY A 335 25.66 18.82 -14.86
C GLY A 335 24.91 18.52 -16.15
N LEU A 336 23.71 17.89 -16.06
CA LEU A 336 22.95 17.39 -17.22
C LEU A 336 21.86 18.36 -17.74
N ILE A 337 21.85 19.60 -17.23
CA ILE A 337 20.75 20.53 -17.49
C ILE A 337 20.78 21.06 -18.92
N ASP A 338 21.98 21.34 -19.45
CA ASP A 338 22.17 21.92 -20.78
C ASP A 338 21.85 20.86 -21.85
N GLU A 339 22.22 19.59 -21.62
CA GLU A 339 21.93 18.46 -22.49
C GLU A 339 20.42 18.18 -22.56
N LEU A 340 19.71 18.23 -21.43
CA LEU A 340 18.26 18.05 -21.43
C LEU A 340 17.54 19.20 -22.15
N GLN A 341 18.03 20.44 -22.04
CA GLN A 341 17.48 21.57 -22.78
C GLN A 341 17.75 21.45 -24.28
N SER A 342 18.90 20.91 -24.68
CA SER A 342 19.25 20.68 -26.09
C SER A 342 18.27 19.74 -26.81
N LEU A 343 17.76 18.73 -26.11
CA LEU A 343 16.75 17.80 -26.64
C LEU A 343 15.43 18.50 -26.97
N ASP A 344 15.07 19.52 -26.21
CA ASP A 344 13.83 20.27 -26.38
C ASP A 344 13.97 21.40 -27.42
N ASN A 345 15.18 21.91 -27.65
CA ASN A 345 15.48 23.02 -28.57
C ASN A 345 15.17 22.73 -30.06
N SER A 346 14.78 21.51 -30.42
CA SER A 346 14.07 21.26 -31.69
C SER A 346 12.71 21.98 -31.77
N GLN A 347 12.20 22.51 -30.65
CA GLN A 347 10.92 23.21 -30.52
C GLN A 347 11.08 24.61 -29.89
N SER A 348 11.57 25.59 -30.66
CA SER A 348 11.29 27.04 -30.55
C SER A 348 11.44 27.76 -29.18
N ASN A 349 12.49 28.59 -29.07
CA ASN A 349 12.66 29.75 -28.15
C ASN A 349 12.48 29.46 -26.65
N VAL A 350 13.50 28.84 -26.05
CA VAL A 350 13.55 28.57 -24.61
C VAL A 350 13.99 29.83 -23.85
N GLU A 351 13.07 30.45 -23.12
CA GLU A 351 13.39 31.36 -22.03
C GLU A 351 14.19 30.60 -20.95
N LYS A 352 15.21 31.24 -20.36
CA LYS A 352 16.00 30.64 -19.26
C LYS A 352 15.11 30.34 -18.07
N THR A 353 14.57 29.12 -18.00
CA THR A 353 13.75 28.64 -16.91
C THR A 353 14.61 28.09 -15.78
N THR A 354 14.08 28.11 -14.56
CA THR A 354 14.73 27.45 -13.42
C THR A 354 14.74 25.93 -13.63
N PRO A 355 15.69 25.17 -13.03
CA PRO A 355 15.75 23.72 -13.21
C PRO A 355 14.44 22.98 -12.89
N LYS A 356 13.64 23.52 -11.96
CA LYS A 356 12.32 22.97 -11.60
C LYS A 356 11.27 23.12 -12.70
N MET A 357 11.37 24.19 -13.49
CA MET A 357 10.42 24.55 -14.55
C MET A 357 10.85 24.04 -15.93
N THR A 358 12.00 23.37 -16.01
CA THR A 358 12.45 22.74 -17.25
C THR A 358 11.46 21.67 -17.68
N VAL A 359 11.05 21.73 -18.96
CA VAL A 359 10.07 20.82 -19.55
C VAL A 359 10.68 19.43 -19.70
N VAL A 360 9.85 18.41 -19.50
CA VAL A 360 10.23 17.00 -19.65
C VAL A 360 10.30 16.64 -21.15
N PRO A 361 11.44 16.11 -21.64
CA PRO A 361 11.55 15.61 -23.02
C PRO A 361 10.48 14.57 -23.36
N LYS A 362 9.98 14.58 -24.61
CA LYS A 362 8.88 13.72 -25.07
C LYS A 362 9.10 12.23 -24.78
N ASN A 363 10.34 11.76 -24.91
CA ASN A 363 10.69 10.34 -24.75
C ASN A 363 10.40 9.78 -23.34
N ILE A 364 10.37 10.64 -22.31
CA ILE A 364 10.13 10.25 -20.92
C ILE A 364 8.81 10.78 -20.36
N LYS A 365 8.02 11.51 -21.15
CA LYS A 365 6.69 11.99 -20.73
C LYS A 365 5.77 10.83 -20.32
N ASP A 366 5.84 9.71 -21.04
CA ASP A 366 5.05 8.52 -20.73
C ASP A 366 5.35 7.97 -19.33
N ASP A 367 6.60 8.05 -18.87
CA ASP A 367 6.99 7.61 -17.52
C ASP A 367 6.43 8.56 -16.45
N PHE A 368 6.44 9.88 -16.70
CA PHE A 368 5.80 10.86 -15.81
C PHE A 368 4.28 10.65 -15.75
N TRP A 369 3.65 10.36 -16.87
CA TRP A 369 2.22 10.07 -16.93
C TRP A 369 1.87 8.77 -16.18
N LYS A 370 2.62 7.68 -16.38
CA LYS A 370 2.47 6.43 -15.62
C LYS A 370 2.62 6.67 -14.11
N PHE A 371 3.60 7.48 -13.72
CA PHE A 371 3.81 7.85 -12.32
C PHE A 371 2.59 8.62 -11.74
N TYR A 372 2.05 9.58 -12.49
CA TYR A 372 0.84 10.31 -12.12
C TYR A 372 -0.38 9.38 -11.94
N GLN A 373 -0.65 8.51 -12.93
CA GLN A 373 -1.77 7.55 -12.86
C GLN A 373 -1.64 6.57 -11.71
N LYS A 374 -0.41 6.18 -11.35
CA LYS A 374 -0.16 5.19 -10.31
C LYS A 374 -0.33 5.75 -8.90
N TYR A 375 0.04 7.01 -8.66
CA TYR A 375 0.15 7.56 -7.31
C TYR A 375 -0.66 8.84 -7.04
N ILE A 376 -0.92 9.67 -8.04
CA ILE A 376 -1.47 11.03 -7.83
C ILE A 376 -2.94 11.13 -8.25
N GLN A 377 -3.37 10.37 -9.25
CA GLN A 377 -4.77 10.36 -9.71
C GLN A 377 -5.72 9.98 -8.56
N GLU A 378 -6.86 10.66 -8.42
CA GLU A 378 -7.79 10.52 -7.29
C GLU A 378 -8.28 9.07 -7.08
N ASP A 379 -8.43 8.31 -8.18
CA ASP A 379 -8.88 6.91 -8.17
C ASP A 379 -7.74 5.90 -8.33
N ALA A 380 -6.48 6.31 -8.13
CA ALA A 380 -5.33 5.43 -8.28
C ALA A 380 -5.32 4.33 -7.20
N LEU A 381 -4.99 3.09 -7.60
CA LEU A 381 -4.91 1.95 -6.68
C LEU A 381 -3.87 2.14 -5.57
N LEU A 382 -2.82 2.93 -5.85
CA LEU A 382 -1.75 3.26 -4.92
C LEU A 382 -1.72 4.77 -4.65
N ALA A 383 -2.89 5.42 -4.67
CA ALA A 383 -3.00 6.85 -4.39
C ALA A 383 -2.34 7.18 -3.04
N VAL A 384 -1.34 8.05 -3.07
CA VAL A 384 -0.69 8.53 -1.84
C VAL A 384 -1.54 9.64 -1.21
N ASN A 385 -1.60 9.66 0.12
CA ASN A 385 -2.41 10.63 0.86
C ASN A 385 -1.73 12.01 0.87
N ILE A 386 -1.98 12.79 -0.20
CA ILE A 386 -1.42 14.13 -0.44
C ILE A 386 -2.55 15.16 -0.44
N SER A 387 -2.27 16.37 0.03
CA SER A 387 -3.23 17.48 0.04
C SER A 387 -3.69 17.88 -1.37
N VAL A 388 -4.98 18.20 -1.50
CA VAL A 388 -5.59 18.74 -2.74
C VAL A 388 -4.85 19.98 -3.25
N LYS A 389 -4.25 20.74 -2.34
CA LYS A 389 -3.43 21.92 -2.69
C LYS A 389 -2.25 21.56 -3.60
N ILE A 390 -1.69 20.35 -3.46
CA ILE A 390 -0.56 19.86 -4.25
C ILE A 390 -1.06 19.08 -5.46
N THR A 391 -2.11 18.26 -5.33
CA THR A 391 -2.59 17.43 -6.45
C THR A 391 -3.32 18.22 -7.54
N ALA A 392 -3.98 19.33 -7.19
CA ALA A 392 -4.69 20.20 -8.13
C ALA A 392 -3.76 20.80 -9.21
N PRO A 393 -2.65 21.49 -8.88
CA PRO A 393 -1.74 22.05 -9.89
C PRO A 393 -1.06 20.96 -10.73
N ILE A 394 -0.74 19.79 -10.14
CA ILE A 394 -0.20 18.65 -10.88
C ILE A 394 -1.22 18.17 -11.91
N SER A 395 -2.47 17.99 -11.50
CA SER A 395 -3.55 17.52 -12.39
C SER A 395 -3.87 18.52 -13.49
N GLU A 396 -3.75 19.83 -13.23
CA GLU A 396 -3.89 20.87 -14.24
C GLU A 396 -2.74 20.82 -15.26
N ALA A 397 -1.49 20.77 -14.80
CA ALA A 397 -0.32 20.64 -15.67
C ALA A 397 -0.37 19.38 -16.54
N VAL A 398 -0.83 18.27 -15.97
CA VAL A 398 -1.03 17.00 -16.67
C VAL A 398 -2.14 17.08 -17.72
N LYS A 399 -3.25 17.77 -17.44
CA LYS A 399 -4.33 18.02 -18.43
C LYS A 399 -3.85 18.89 -19.60
N GLU A 400 -2.91 19.79 -19.36
CA GLU A 400 -2.29 20.63 -20.38
C GLU A 400 -1.12 19.96 -21.12
N ASP A 401 -0.76 18.72 -20.79
CA ASP A 401 0.44 18.01 -21.28
C ASP A 401 1.77 18.78 -21.02
N LYS A 402 1.80 19.60 -19.97
CA LYS A 402 2.95 20.41 -19.55
C LYS A 402 3.68 19.78 -18.36
N PHE A 403 4.42 18.71 -18.64
CA PHE A 403 5.26 18.06 -17.64
C PHE A 403 6.55 18.86 -17.41
N THR A 404 6.85 19.16 -16.15
CA THR A 404 8.13 19.77 -15.72
C THR A 404 8.90 18.80 -14.84
N LEU A 405 10.23 18.93 -14.80
CA LEU A 405 11.08 18.05 -13.99
C LEU A 405 10.72 18.10 -12.49
N GLY A 406 10.27 19.25 -11.99
CA GLY A 406 9.90 19.44 -10.59
C GLY A 406 8.42 19.23 -10.27
N ILE A 407 7.61 18.71 -11.21
CA ILE A 407 6.15 18.61 -11.04
C ILE A 407 5.73 17.80 -9.79
N PHE A 408 6.55 16.85 -9.35
CA PHE A 408 6.26 15.98 -8.20
C PHE A 408 7.07 16.34 -6.93
N ASP A 409 7.80 17.47 -6.90
CA ASP A 409 8.65 17.84 -5.75
C ASP A 409 7.85 18.04 -4.46
N ASP A 410 6.74 18.79 -4.54
CA ASP A 410 5.87 19.08 -3.40
C ASP A 410 5.19 17.79 -2.89
N ALA A 411 4.82 16.90 -3.81
CA ALA A 411 4.27 15.59 -3.51
C ALA A 411 5.30 14.69 -2.79
N LEU A 412 6.55 14.69 -3.26
CA LEU A 412 7.65 13.97 -2.62
C LEU A 412 7.86 14.46 -1.18
N GLU A 413 7.85 15.77 -0.95
CA GLU A 413 8.02 16.33 0.39
C GLU A 413 6.90 15.90 1.33
N GLU A 414 5.64 15.91 0.89
CA GLU A 414 4.50 15.46 1.70
C GLU A 414 4.56 13.96 2.01
N VAL A 415 4.94 13.12 1.05
CA VAL A 415 5.16 11.68 1.26
C VAL A 415 6.29 11.42 2.26
N LEU A 416 7.42 12.12 2.14
CA LEU A 416 8.54 12.02 3.08
C LEU A 416 8.11 12.44 4.49
N ASN A 417 7.36 13.54 4.61
CA ASN A 417 6.82 14.01 5.89
C ASN A 417 5.84 13.00 6.52
N SER A 418 5.02 12.34 5.70
CA SER A 418 4.11 11.28 6.14
C SER A 418 4.87 10.06 6.67
N LEU A 419 5.89 9.59 5.94
CA LEU A 419 6.75 8.49 6.38
C LEU A 419 7.52 8.83 7.65
N TYR A 420 8.07 10.05 7.74
CA TYR A 420 8.78 10.51 8.92
C TYR A 420 7.88 10.63 10.16
N SER A 421 6.65 11.09 9.98
CA SER A 421 5.73 11.33 11.11
C SER A 421 5.04 10.06 11.59
N ASN A 422 4.69 9.15 10.68
CA ASN A 422 3.85 7.99 10.96
C ASN A 422 4.65 6.68 11.03
N THR A 423 5.45 6.40 10.01
CA THR A 423 6.11 5.10 9.84
C THR A 423 7.44 5.02 10.60
N TYR A 424 8.25 6.09 10.55
CA TYR A 424 9.57 6.12 11.17
C TYR A 424 9.54 5.88 12.69
N PRO A 425 8.63 6.50 13.49
CA PRO A 425 8.56 6.21 14.92
C PRO A 425 8.12 4.78 15.23
N PHE A 426 7.29 4.17 14.38
CA PHE A 426 6.89 2.77 14.52
C PHE A 426 8.06 1.82 14.23
N MET A 427 8.82 2.10 13.18
CA MET A 427 10.05 1.37 12.87
C MET A 427 11.05 1.44 14.04
N LEU A 428 11.23 2.62 14.64
CA LEU A 428 12.14 2.77 15.79
C LEU A 428 11.67 2.02 17.06
N LYS A 429 10.36 1.78 17.21
CA LYS A 429 9.81 1.01 18.35
C LYS A 429 9.89 -0.50 18.15
N THR A 430 9.99 -0.96 16.91
CA THR A 430 10.03 -2.38 16.54
C THR A 430 11.45 -2.94 16.40
N LEU A 431 12.45 -2.05 16.36
CA LEU A 431 13.87 -2.36 16.58
C LEU A 431 14.14 -2.66 18.06
#